data_AF-A0A957Y1Z0-F1
#
_entry.id   AF-A0A957Y1Z0-F1
#
_cell.length_a   1.000
_cell.length_b   1.000
_cell.length_c   1.000
_cell.angle_alpha   90.00
_cell.angle_beta   90.00
_cell.angle_gamma   90.00
#
_symmetry.space_group_name_H-M   'P 1'
#
loop_
_entity.id
_entity.type
_entity.pdbx_description
1 polymer ?
#
loop_
_entity_poly.entity_id
_entity_poly.type
_entity_poly.pdbx_seq_one_letter_code
_entity_poly.pdbx_strand_id
1 'polypeptide(L)'
;NQGLRNTREASLAKWFAADAAFDAANEAIQVYGAYGYSDEYDVERYLRNSRASVIYEGTSEIHQLMQAGYALGYRQDGALRCELPAFDPQVWRGAEGER
;
A
#
# COMPACT_ATOMS: atom_id res chain seq x y z
N ASN A 1 -14.66 1.51 7.24
CA ASN A 1 -14.78 0.38 6.29
C ASN A 1 -16.25 0.23 5.92
N GLN A 2 -16.61 0.28 4.64
CA GLN A 2 -18.00 0.19 4.18
C GLN A 2 -18.44 -1.25 3.81
N GLY A 3 -17.58 -2.26 3.99
CA GLY A 3 -17.90 -3.65 3.62
C GLY A 3 -17.79 -3.93 2.11
N LEU A 4 -17.52 -2.89 1.32
CA LEU A 4 -17.38 -2.99 -0.13
C LEU A 4 -16.02 -3.56 -0.52
N ARG A 5 -15.99 -4.31 -1.63
CA ARG A 5 -14.77 -4.74 -2.29
C ARG A 5 -13.96 -3.50 -2.70
N ASN A 6 -12.66 -3.52 -2.42
CA ASN A 6 -11.76 -2.39 -2.71
C ASN A 6 -10.49 -2.84 -3.46
N THR A 7 -10.58 -3.90 -4.29
CA THR A 7 -9.39 -4.48 -4.95
C THR A 7 -8.65 -3.45 -5.81
N ARG A 8 -9.40 -2.63 -6.56
CA ARG A 8 -8.82 -1.58 -7.41
C ARG A 8 -8.15 -0.50 -6.59
N GLU A 9 -8.84 0.00 -5.57
CA GLU A 9 -8.40 1.11 -4.72
C GLU A 9 -7.21 0.69 -3.86
N ALA A 10 -7.25 -0.50 -3.27
CA ALA A 10 -6.16 -1.04 -2.46
C ALA A 10 -4.90 -1.26 -3.31
N SER A 11 -5.04 -1.80 -4.52
CA SER A 11 -3.93 -1.92 -5.46
C SER A 11 -3.34 -0.56 -5.84
N LEU A 12 -4.17 0.46 -6.08
CA LEU A 12 -3.71 1.80 -6.43
C LEU A 12 -2.97 2.44 -5.25
N ALA A 13 -3.55 2.35 -4.05
CA ALA A 13 -2.96 2.90 -2.84
C ALA A 13 -1.61 2.26 -2.52
N LYS A 14 -1.51 0.93 -2.64
CA LYS A 14 -0.27 0.18 -2.42
C LYS A 14 0.83 0.59 -3.40
N TRP A 15 0.50 0.71 -4.69
CA TRP A 15 1.45 1.14 -5.71
C TRP A 15 1.97 2.54 -5.43
N PHE A 16 1.06 3.50 -5.25
CA PHE A 16 1.40 4.89 -5.00
C PHE A 16 2.26 5.05 -3.73
N ALA A 17 1.87 4.41 -2.63
CA ALA A 17 2.58 4.53 -1.37
C ALA A 17 3.97 3.86 -1.41
N ALA A 18 4.10 2.73 -2.12
CA ALA A 18 5.38 2.03 -2.25
C ALA A 18 6.39 2.83 -3.09
N ASP A 19 5.97 3.34 -4.24
CA ASP A 19 6.82 4.16 -5.10
C ASP A 19 7.22 5.45 -4.37
N ALA A 20 6.26 6.14 -3.73
CA ALA A 20 6.56 7.35 -2.96
C ALA A 20 7.54 7.11 -1.80
N ALA A 21 7.42 5.97 -1.10
CA ALA A 21 8.34 5.62 -0.03
C ALA A 21 9.75 5.33 -0.55
N PHE A 22 9.86 4.66 -1.70
CA PHE A 22 11.14 4.39 -2.35
C PHE A 22 11.81 5.68 -2.84
N ASP A 23 11.06 6.55 -3.52
CA ASP A 23 11.56 7.81 -4.04
C ASP A 23 12.05 8.72 -2.90
N ALA A 24 11.27 8.87 -1.83
CA ALA A 24 11.66 9.65 -0.67
C ALA A 24 12.95 9.13 -0.01
N ALA A 25 13.09 7.80 0.14
CA ALA A 25 14.31 7.21 0.68
C ALA A 25 15.51 7.39 -0.25
N ASN A 26 15.30 7.27 -1.56
CA ASN A 26 16.34 7.45 -2.56
C ASN A 26 16.82 8.92 -2.65
N GLU A 27 15.92 9.89 -2.57
CA GLU A 27 16.25 11.31 -2.47
C GLU A 27 17.02 11.61 -1.17
N ALA A 28 16.63 11.00 -0.06
CA ALA A 28 17.36 11.16 1.20
C ALA A 28 18.81 10.68 1.09
N ILE A 29 19.07 9.55 0.40
CA ILE A 29 20.44 9.09 0.10
C ILE A 29 21.21 10.16 -0.68
N GLN A 30 20.59 10.75 -1.70
CA GLN A 30 21.21 11.80 -2.51
C GLN A 30 21.59 13.04 -1.69
N VAL A 31 20.78 13.43 -0.70
CA VAL A 31 21.05 14.55 0.21
C VAL A 31 22.24 14.26 1.12
N TYR A 32 22.35 13.03 1.63
CA TYR A 32 23.44 12.63 2.54
C TYR A 32 24.75 12.29 1.79
N GLY A 33 24.70 12.06 0.48
CA GLY A 33 25.86 11.71 -0.32
C GLY A 33 26.49 10.38 0.12
N ALA A 34 27.82 10.33 0.24
CA ALA A 34 28.53 9.11 0.64
C ALA A 34 28.11 8.62 2.05
N TYR A 35 27.81 9.54 2.97
CA TYR A 35 27.33 9.20 4.31
C TYR A 35 25.95 8.55 4.30
N GLY A 36 25.18 8.69 3.21
CA GLY A 36 23.88 8.02 3.07
C GLY A 36 23.99 6.50 2.96
N TYR A 37 25.16 5.98 2.58
CA TYR A 37 25.42 4.54 2.53
C TYR A 37 26.14 4.01 3.79
N SER A 38 26.46 4.88 4.75
CA SER A 38 27.06 4.50 6.03
C SER A 38 26.00 3.99 7.00
N ASP A 39 26.36 3.08 7.90
CA ASP A 39 25.49 2.64 9.00
C ASP A 39 25.41 3.66 10.15
N GLU A 40 26.15 4.76 10.06
CA GLU A 40 26.08 5.90 10.99
C GLU A 40 24.74 6.63 10.94
N TYR A 41 24.02 6.56 9.82
CA TYR A 41 22.70 7.17 9.63
C TYR A 41 21.70 6.14 9.09
N ASP A 42 20.48 6.15 9.62
CA ASP A 42 19.43 5.17 9.29
C ASP A 42 18.90 5.22 7.83
N VAL A 43 19.39 6.14 7.00
CA VAL A 43 18.84 6.42 5.67
C VAL A 43 19.10 5.26 4.68
N GLU A 44 20.19 4.51 4.84
CA GLU A 44 20.44 3.30 4.04
C GLU A 44 19.36 2.22 4.27
N ARG A 45 18.86 2.10 5.50
CA ARG A 45 17.88 1.13 5.98
C ARG A 45 16.52 1.58 5.51
N TYR A 46 16.30 2.89 5.54
CA TYR A 46 15.43 3.67 4.66
C TYR A 46 15.20 3.01 3.29
N LEU A 47 16.24 3.15 2.48
CA LEU A 47 16.26 2.70 1.10
C LEU A 47 16.05 1.19 0.98
N ARG A 48 16.76 0.38 1.78
CA ARG A 48 16.65 -1.09 1.73
C ARG A 48 15.24 -1.58 2.06
N ASN A 49 14.60 -1.02 3.08
CA ASN A 49 13.25 -1.40 3.49
C ASN A 49 12.20 -0.96 2.46
N SER A 50 12.32 0.27 1.94
CA SER A 50 11.39 0.80 0.94
C SER A 50 11.39 -0.03 -0.35
N ARG A 51 12.56 -0.57 -0.76
CA ARG A 51 12.70 -1.42 -1.96
C ARG A 51 11.88 -2.71 -1.88
N ALA A 52 11.74 -3.30 -0.70
CA ALA A 52 10.93 -4.50 -0.51
C ALA A 52 9.46 -4.22 -0.88
N SER A 53 8.96 -3.03 -0.52
CA SER A 53 7.57 -2.67 -0.76
C SER A 53 7.21 -2.57 -2.25
N VAL A 54 8.12 -2.19 -3.14
CA VAL A 54 7.85 -2.13 -4.59
C VAL A 54 7.90 -3.50 -5.28
N ILE A 55 8.31 -4.56 -4.58
CA ILE A 55 8.50 -5.92 -5.13
C ILE A 55 7.48 -6.90 -4.54
N TYR A 56 7.29 -6.90 -3.23
CA TYR A 56 6.45 -7.87 -2.55
C TYR A 56 4.97 -7.46 -2.55
N GLU A 57 4.10 -8.48 -2.48
CA GLU A 57 2.63 -8.35 -2.46
C GLU A 57 2.05 -7.67 -3.72
N GLY A 58 2.79 -7.78 -4.82
CA GLY A 58 2.51 -7.11 -6.09
C GLY A 58 3.61 -6.10 -6.42
N THR A 59 4.28 -6.31 -7.55
CA THR A 59 5.26 -5.33 -8.04
C THR A 59 4.54 -4.06 -8.53
N SER A 60 5.26 -2.94 -8.59
CA SER A 60 4.72 -1.68 -9.13
C SER A 60 4.16 -1.86 -10.55
N GLU A 61 4.81 -2.64 -11.41
CA GLU A 61 4.33 -2.94 -12.77
C GLU A 61 3.04 -3.77 -12.77
N ILE A 62 2.91 -4.75 -11.86
CA ILE A 62 1.69 -5.55 -11.74
C ILE A 62 0.52 -4.68 -11.29
N HIS A 63 0.74 -3.78 -10.32
CA HIS A 63 -0.29 -2.83 -9.93
C HIS A 63 -0.65 -1.87 -11.06
N GLN A 64 0.34 -1.38 -11.82
CA GLN A 64 0.11 -0.54 -12.99
C GLN A 64 -0.72 -1.27 -14.06
N LEU A 65 -0.38 -2.52 -14.38
CA LEU A 65 -1.14 -3.34 -15.32
C LEU A 65 -2.57 -3.62 -14.84
N MET A 66 -2.77 -3.84 -13.53
CA MET A 66 -4.12 -3.96 -12.96
C MET A 66 -4.92 -2.67 -13.16
N GLN A 67 -4.34 -1.50 -12.86
CA GLN A 67 -5.02 -0.22 -13.05
C GLN A 67 -5.31 0.06 -14.52
N ALA A 68 -4.38 -0.25 -15.43
CA ALA A 68 -4.60 -0.16 -16.87
C ALA A 68 -5.75 -1.08 -17.32
N GLY A 69 -5.82 -2.31 -16.81
CA GLY A 69 -6.91 -3.23 -17.09
C GLY A 69 -8.28 -2.69 -16.64
N TYR A 70 -8.36 -2.09 -15.46
CA TYR A 70 -9.60 -1.44 -14.99
C TYR A 70 -9.94 -0.19 -15.83
N ALA A 71 -8.95 0.64 -16.16
CA ALA A 71 -9.15 1.88 -16.91
C ALA A 71 -9.60 1.62 -18.36
N LEU A 72 -9.08 0.58 -19.00
CA LEU A 72 -9.41 0.18 -20.37
C LEU A 72 -10.62 -0.77 -20.45
N GLY A 73 -11.21 -1.14 -19.31
CA GLY A 73 -12.35 -2.06 -19.24
C GLY A 73 -12.03 -3.53 -19.51
N TYR A 74 -10.75 -3.89 -19.69
CA TYR A 74 -10.28 -5.27 -19.87
C TYR A 74 -10.35 -6.10 -18.58
N ARG A 75 -10.41 -5.44 -17.42
CA ARG A 75 -10.57 -6.07 -16.12
C ARG A 75 -11.82 -5.55 -15.44
N GLN A 76 -12.68 -6.48 -15.01
CA GLN A 76 -13.89 -6.21 -14.25
C GLN A 76 -13.93 -7.18 -13.07
N ASP A 77 -14.37 -6.68 -11.91
CA ASP A 77 -14.45 -7.50 -10.70
C ASP A 77 -15.69 -8.40 -10.77
N GLY A 78 -15.48 -9.70 -10.61
CA GLY A 78 -16.57 -10.65 -10.47
C GLY A 78 -17.29 -10.53 -9.13
N ALA A 79 -18.48 -11.13 -9.05
CA ALA A 79 -19.26 -11.23 -7.82
C ALA A 79 -18.45 -11.93 -6.71
N LEU A 80 -18.51 -11.39 -5.50
CA LEU A 80 -17.88 -12.00 -4.34
C LEU A 80 -18.71 -13.18 -3.83
N ARG A 81 -18.03 -14.20 -3.29
CA ARG A 81 -18.71 -15.31 -2.60
C ARG A 81 -19.40 -14.86 -1.31
N CYS A 82 -18.78 -13.90 -0.62
CA CYS A 82 -19.23 -13.35 0.64
C CYS A 82 -18.76 -11.89 0.71
N GLU A 83 -19.66 -10.99 1.05
CA GLU A 83 -19.32 -9.60 1.34
C GLU A 83 -18.97 -9.48 2.83
N LEU A 84 -17.93 -8.71 3.12
CA LEU A 84 -17.57 -8.44 4.51
C LEU A 84 -18.53 -7.39 5.07
N PRO A 85 -18.93 -7.49 6.35
CA PRO A 85 -19.79 -6.49 6.95
C PRO A 85 -19.10 -5.12 6.96
N ALA A 86 -19.89 -4.06 6.81
CA ALA A 86 -19.43 -2.71 7.08
C ALA A 86 -18.96 -2.60 8.54
N PHE A 87 -18.03 -1.67 8.78
CA PHE A 87 -17.62 -1.36 10.14
C PHE A 87 -18.80 -0.77 10.91
N ASP A 88 -19.10 -1.37 12.05
CA ASP A 88 -20.12 -0.94 12.99
C ASP A 88 -19.45 -0.56 14.33
N PRO A 89 -19.44 0.73 14.71
CA PRO A 89 -18.87 1.16 15.99
C PRO A 89 -19.47 0.45 17.21
N GLN A 90 -20.76 0.11 17.19
CA GLN A 90 -21.45 -0.50 18.33
C GLN A 90 -21.07 -1.97 18.51
N VAL A 91 -20.91 -2.71 17.40
CA VAL A 91 -20.46 -4.11 17.41
C VAL A 91 -18.99 -4.22 17.79
N TRP A 92 -18.13 -3.33 17.27
CA TRP A 92 -16.68 -3.49 17.35
C TRP A 92 -16.02 -2.84 18.57
N ARG A 93 -16.66 -1.84 19.21
CA ARG A 93 -16.16 -1.28 20.48
C ARG A 93 -16.61 -2.07 21.71
N GLY A 94 -17.47 -3.08 21.53
CA GLY A 94 -18.18 -3.72 22.63
C GLY A 94 -19.20 -2.76 23.23
N ALA A 95 -20.17 -3.29 23.98
CA ALA A 95 -21.13 -2.48 24.73
C ALA A 95 -20.41 -1.67 25.83
N GLU A 96 -19.76 -0.56 25.48
CA GLU A 96 -19.28 0.46 26.41
C GLU A 96 -20.46 1.28 27.00
N GLY A 97 -21.50 0.57 27.44
CA GLY A 97 -22.71 1.10 28.06
C GLY A 97 -23.36 0.16 29.08
N GLU A 98 -22.77 -1.00 29.38
CA GLU A 98 -23.18 -1.89 30.47
C GLU A 98 -22.03 -2.09 31.48
N ARG A 99 -21.50 -0.99 32.02
CA ARG A 99 -20.84 -0.94 33.34
C ARG A 99 -21.01 0.45 33.94
#